data_AF-A0A356N6P0-F1
#
_entry.id   AF-A0A356N6P0-F1
#
_cell.length_a   1.000
_cell.length_b   1.000
_cell.length_c   1.000
_cell.angle_alpha   90.00
_cell.angle_beta   90.00
_cell.angle_gamma   90.00
#
_symmetry.space_group_name_H-M   'P 1'
#
loop_
_entity.id
_entity.type
_entity.pdbx_description
1 polymer ?
#
loop_
_entity_poly.entity_id
_entity_poly.type
_entity_poly.pdbx_seq_one_letter_code
_entity_poly.pdbx_strand_id
1 'polypeptide(L)'
;MTNLVLAAVNLGDTPLGGGKSISQTYPDPASLITLIVKNGLTIAGIILIVLIIAGGFMMIASAGSGDQKKAATGKTLITDALIGFLVIFLSYFIIQIVEVITGLSIL
;
A
#
# COMPACT_ATOMS: atom_id res chain seq x y z
N MET A 1 13.35 52.78 -21.06
CA MET A 1 13.62 51.55 -21.81
C MET A 1 13.52 50.39 -20.83
N THR A 2 12.49 49.57 -20.99
CA THR A 2 11.98 48.59 -20.02
C THR A 2 12.77 47.27 -20.07
N ASN A 3 13.37 46.88 -18.95
CA ASN A 3 14.00 45.56 -18.78
C ASN A 3 12.92 44.48 -18.58
N LEU A 4 12.31 44.04 -19.69
CA LEU A 4 11.26 43.01 -19.74
C LEU A 4 11.79 41.56 -19.63
N VAL A 5 13.09 41.37 -19.48
CA VAL A 5 13.73 40.05 -19.65
C VAL A 5 13.75 39.20 -18.35
N LEU A 6 13.44 39.77 -17.19
CA LEU A 6 13.40 39.03 -15.92
C LEU A 6 12.02 38.46 -15.54
N ALA A 7 10.95 38.77 -16.27
CA ALA A 7 9.59 38.35 -15.92
C ALA A 7 9.05 37.15 -16.74
N ALA A 8 9.81 36.61 -17.70
CA ALA A 8 9.26 35.72 -18.73
C ALA A 8 9.75 34.27 -18.69
N VAL A 9 10.60 33.87 -17.75
CA VAL A 9 11.02 32.46 -17.64
C VAL A 9 10.61 31.90 -16.28
N ASN A 10 9.29 31.75 -16.11
CA ASN A 10 8.73 30.86 -15.10
C ASN A 10 9.00 29.42 -15.55
N LEU A 11 10.03 28.79 -14.97
CA LEU A 11 10.41 27.39 -15.24
C LEU A 11 9.28 26.38 -14.96
N GLY A 12 8.22 26.79 -14.24
CA GLY A 12 7.06 25.96 -13.91
C GLY A 12 6.09 25.69 -15.07
N ASP A 13 6.12 26.50 -16.13
CA ASP A 13 5.22 26.36 -17.30
C ASP A 13 5.93 25.70 -18.50
N THR A 14 7.13 25.15 -18.29
CA THR A 14 7.90 24.52 -19.37
C THR A 14 7.36 23.10 -19.66
N PRO A 15 7.19 22.71 -20.95
CA PRO A 15 6.67 21.39 -21.34
C PRO A 15 7.49 20.18 -20.86
N LEU A 16 8.67 20.40 -20.27
CA LEU A 16 9.57 19.37 -19.77
C LEU A 16 9.54 19.23 -18.24
N GLY A 17 8.90 20.16 -17.53
CA GLY A 17 8.73 20.10 -16.08
C GLY A 17 7.26 20.30 -15.78
N GLY A 18 6.53 19.22 -15.48
CA GLY A 18 5.07 19.20 -15.32
C GLY A 18 4.52 19.97 -14.11
N GLY A 19 4.96 21.22 -13.90
CA GLY A 19 4.39 22.21 -12.98
C GLY A 19 4.35 21.80 -11.50
N LYS A 20 4.88 20.63 -11.15
CA LYS A 20 4.90 20.09 -9.79
C LYS A 20 6.30 19.56 -9.53
N SER A 21 7.12 20.39 -8.89
CA SER A 21 8.30 19.86 -8.22
C SER A 21 7.87 18.78 -7.22
N ILE A 22 8.69 17.75 -7.04
CA ILE A 22 8.49 16.72 -6.00
C ILE A 22 8.22 17.36 -4.62
N SER A 23 8.79 18.52 -4.34
CA SER A 23 8.55 19.33 -3.13
C SER A 23 7.15 19.94 -3.01
N GLN A 24 6.43 20.14 -4.12
CA GLN A 24 5.02 20.60 -4.12
C GLN A 24 4.02 19.43 -4.11
N THR A 25 4.44 18.24 -4.52
CA THR A 25 3.62 17.01 -4.45
C THR A 25 3.72 16.35 -3.07
N TYR A 26 4.87 16.49 -2.39
CA TYR A 26 5.11 16.03 -1.02
C TYR A 26 5.54 17.19 -0.11
N PRO A 27 4.65 18.17 0.16
CA PRO A 27 4.97 19.31 1.01
C PRO A 27 5.27 18.89 2.45
N ASP A 28 4.72 17.76 2.89
CA ASP A 28 4.89 17.20 4.23
C ASP A 28 5.33 15.73 4.18
N PRO A 29 6.13 15.27 5.17
CA PRO A 29 6.47 13.86 5.33
C PRO A 29 5.24 12.94 5.40
N ALA A 30 4.08 13.48 5.83
CA ALA A 30 2.80 12.79 5.82
C ALA A 30 2.37 12.29 4.43
N SER A 31 2.69 13.02 3.35
CA SER A 31 2.32 12.65 1.99
C SER A 31 3.09 11.41 1.51
N LEU A 32 4.37 11.30 1.89
CA LEU A 32 5.19 10.11 1.60
C LEU A 32 4.67 8.89 2.37
N ILE A 33 4.32 9.08 3.64
CA ILE A 33 3.78 8.02 4.50
C ILE A 33 2.45 7.51 3.92
N THR A 34 1.56 8.42 3.52
CA THR A 34 0.29 8.12 2.85
C THR A 34 0.49 7.25 1.62
N LEU A 35 1.43 7.62 0.75
CA LEU A 35 1.71 6.84 -0.46
C LEU A 35 2.17 5.41 -0.14
N ILE A 36 3.11 5.26 0.80
CA ILE A 36 3.66 3.96 1.19
C ILE A 36 2.57 3.10 1.84
N VAL A 37 1.81 3.67 2.77
CA VAL A 37 0.74 2.98 3.51
C VAL A 37 -0.36 2.51 2.56
N LYS A 38 -0.87 3.39 1.71
CA LYS A 38 -1.95 3.06 0.77
C LYS A 38 -1.56 1.97 -0.22
N ASN A 39 -0.36 2.07 -0.79
CA ASN A 39 0.16 1.05 -1.69
C ASN A 39 0.45 -0.25 -0.94
N GLY A 40 1.01 -0.17 0.27
CA GLY A 40 1.28 -1.31 1.14
C GLY A 40 0.03 -2.09 1.50
N LEU A 41 -1.04 -1.42 1.92
CA LEU A 41 -2.33 -2.04 2.22
C LEU A 41 -2.96 -2.72 1.00
N THR A 42 -2.85 -2.08 -0.17
CA THR A 42 -3.35 -2.65 -1.43
C THR A 42 -2.60 -3.94 -1.79
N ILE A 43 -1.27 -3.92 -1.74
CA ILE A 43 -0.43 -5.09 -2.03
C ILE A 43 -0.67 -6.20 -1.00
N ALA A 44 -0.78 -5.85 0.28
CA ALA A 44 -1.03 -6.80 1.35
C ALA A 44 -2.39 -7.50 1.19
N GLY A 45 -3.43 -6.78 0.76
CA GLY A 45 -4.73 -7.37 0.43
C GLY A 45 -4.67 -8.36 -0.73
N ILE A 46 -3.88 -8.07 -1.77
CA ILE A 46 -3.68 -8.99 -2.90
C ILE A 46 -2.95 -10.26 -2.42
N ILE A 47 -1.86 -10.10 -1.67
CA ILE A 47 -1.08 -11.23 -1.12
C ILE A 47 -1.98 -12.13 -0.25
N LEU A 48 -2.83 -11.54 0.58
CA LEU A 48 -3.76 -12.26 1.42
C LEU A 48 -4.66 -13.20 0.60
N ILE A 49 -5.27 -12.68 -0.46
CA ILE A 49 -6.16 -13.47 -1.34
C ILE A 49 -5.38 -14.62 -1.96
N VAL A 50 -4.15 -14.37 -2.44
CA VAL A 50 -3.30 -15.41 -3.03
C VAL A 50 -2.97 -16.51 -2.02
N LEU A 51 -2.62 -16.16 -0.78
CA LEU A 51 -2.29 -17.14 0.26
C LEU A 51 -3.50 -18.00 0.66
N ILE A 52 -4.70 -17.40 0.78
CA ILE A 52 -5.92 -18.15 1.09
C ILE A 52 -6.26 -19.11 -0.04
N ILE A 53 -6.19 -18.65 -1.30
CA ILE A 53 -6.44 -19.49 -2.47
C ILE A 53 -5.43 -20.64 -2.53
N ALA A 54 -4.13 -20.34 -2.42
CA ALA A 54 -3.07 -21.34 -2.48
C ALA A 54 -3.18 -22.37 -1.33
N GLY A 55 -3.40 -21.91 -0.09
CA GLY A 55 -3.59 -22.78 1.07
C GLY A 55 -4.85 -23.64 0.96
N GLY A 56 -5.96 -23.07 0.48
CA GLY A 56 -7.21 -23.79 0.22
C GLY A 56 -7.06 -24.87 -0.85
N PHE A 57 -6.45 -24.54 -1.99
CA PHE A 57 -6.16 -25.52 -3.04
C PHE A 57 -5.24 -26.63 -2.55
N MET A 58 -4.20 -26.30 -1.76
CA MET A 58 -3.29 -27.30 -1.21
C MET A 58 -3.99 -28.25 -0.23
N MET A 59 -4.94 -27.74 0.57
CA MET A 59 -5.76 -28.56 1.46
C MET A 59 -6.70 -29.50 0.70
N ILE A 60 -7.34 -29.02 -0.38
CA ILE A 60 -8.22 -29.85 -1.22
C ILE A 60 -7.41 -30.91 -1.98
N ALA A 61 -6.28 -30.52 -2.59
CA ALA A 61 -5.43 -31.44 -3.35
C ALA A 61 -4.83 -32.54 -2.48
N SER A 62 -4.43 -32.21 -1.25
CA SER A 62 -3.89 -33.19 -0.29
C SER A 62 -4.93 -34.20 0.21
N ALA A 63 -6.21 -33.81 0.28
CA ALA A 63 -7.31 -34.73 0.60
C ALA A 63 -7.49 -35.81 -0.48
N GLY A 64 -7.22 -35.49 -1.75
CA GLY A 64 -7.27 -36.45 -2.86
C GLY A 64 -6.06 -37.38 -2.95
N SER A 65 -4.88 -36.93 -2.51
CA SER A 65 -3.62 -37.69 -2.63
C SER A 65 -3.17 -38.40 -1.33
N GLY A 66 -3.85 -38.18 -0.20
CA GLY A 66 -3.47 -38.72 1.11
C GLY A 66 -2.19 -38.13 1.70
N ASP A 67 -1.70 -37.01 1.15
CA ASP A 67 -0.41 -36.42 1.51
C ASP A 67 -0.57 -35.48 2.73
N GLN A 68 -0.45 -36.05 3.94
CA GLN A 68 -0.61 -35.33 5.20
C GLN A 68 0.31 -34.11 5.33
N LYS A 69 1.48 -34.12 4.70
CA LYS A 69 2.42 -32.99 4.76
C LYS A 69 1.84 -31.77 4.07
N LYS A 70 1.27 -31.95 2.87
CA LYS A 70 0.62 -30.87 2.13
C LYS A 70 -0.63 -30.36 2.83
N ALA A 71 -1.38 -31.24 3.50
CA ALA A 71 -2.52 -30.84 4.30
C ALA A 71 -2.10 -29.94 5.49
N ALA A 72 -1.01 -30.29 6.18
CA ALA A 72 -0.46 -29.46 7.25
C ALA A 72 0.03 -28.09 6.73
N THR A 73 0.77 -28.08 5.61
CA THR A 73 1.24 -26.82 4.99
C THR A 73 0.09 -25.92 4.55
N GLY A 74 -0.97 -26.47 3.94
CA GLY A 74 -2.15 -25.70 3.55
C GLY A 74 -2.85 -25.05 4.76
N LYS A 75 -2.95 -25.76 5.89
CA LYS A 75 -3.48 -25.19 7.14
C LYS A 75 -2.60 -24.08 7.70
N THR A 76 -1.29 -24.25 7.69
CA THR A 76 -0.34 -23.21 8.12
C THR A 76 -0.49 -21.97 7.25
N LEU A 77 -0.52 -22.11 5.92
CA LEU A 77 -0.71 -20.99 4.99
C LEU A 77 -1.99 -20.19 5.27
N ILE A 78 -3.11 -20.88 5.53
CA ILE A 78 -4.37 -20.21 5.88
C ILE A 78 -4.25 -19.51 7.24
N THR A 79 -3.61 -20.15 8.22
CA THR A 79 -3.42 -19.56 9.55
C THR A 79 -2.55 -18.30 9.47
N ASP A 80 -1.45 -18.35 8.73
CA ASP A 80 -0.55 -17.21 8.51
C ASP A 80 -1.26 -16.09 7.76
N ALA A 81 -2.10 -16.42 6.77
CA ALA A 81 -2.92 -15.44 6.07
C ALA A 81 -3.91 -14.74 7.01
N LEU A 82 -4.54 -15.47 7.94
CA LEU A 82 -5.45 -14.90 8.94
C LEU A 82 -4.72 -14.00 9.94
N ILE A 83 -3.51 -14.39 10.37
CA ILE A 83 -2.67 -13.54 11.23
C ILE A 83 -2.29 -12.26 10.47
N GLY A 84 -1.85 -12.38 9.23
CA GLY A 84 -1.54 -11.24 8.36
C GLY A 84 -2.75 -10.32 8.17
N PHE A 85 -3.94 -10.89 7.96
CA PHE A 85 -5.19 -10.13 7.90
C PHE A 85 -5.42 -9.30 9.16
N LEU A 86 -5.27 -9.92 10.33
CA LEU A 86 -5.49 -9.27 11.60
C LEU A 86 -4.51 -8.11 11.81
N VAL A 87 -3.25 -8.27 11.40
CA VAL A 87 -2.24 -7.20 11.45
C VAL A 87 -2.62 -6.03 10.55
N ILE A 88 -3.04 -6.30 9.31
CA ILE A 88 -3.51 -5.26 8.37
C ILE A 88 -4.73 -4.53 8.93
N PHE A 89 -5.68 -5.28 9.49
CA PHE A 89 -6.88 -4.75 10.10
C PHE A 89 -6.55 -3.82 11.28
N LEU A 90 -5.66 -4.24 12.19
CA LEU A 90 -5.18 -3.41 13.30
C LEU A 90 -4.43 -2.17 12.79
N SER A 91 -3.61 -2.32 11.76
CA SER A 91 -2.89 -1.20 11.14
C SER A 91 -3.85 -0.12 10.64
N TYR A 92 -4.96 -0.51 10.01
CA TYR A 92 -5.99 0.44 9.55
C TYR A 92 -6.57 1.25 10.72
N PHE A 93 -6.88 0.60 11.84
CA PHE A 93 -7.37 1.29 13.04
C PHE A 93 -6.36 2.30 13.59
N ILE A 94 -5.08 1.94 13.65
CA ILE A 94 -4.04 2.87 14.11
C ILE A 94 -3.96 4.09 13.20
N ILE A 95 -3.97 3.89 11.87
CA ILE A 95 -3.91 5.00 10.92
C ILE A 95 -5.13 5.91 11.08
N GLN A 96 -6.34 5.36 11.23
CA GLN A 96 -7.55 6.15 11.41
C GLN A 96 -7.52 7.00 12.68
N ILE A 97 -6.94 6.49 13.77
CA ILE A 97 -6.72 7.28 14.99
C ILE A 97 -5.73 8.43 14.72
N VAL A 98 -4.65 8.16 13.98
CA VAL A 98 -3.68 9.20 13.58
C VAL A 98 -4.33 10.27 12.71
N GLU A 99 -5.19 9.90 11.76
CA GLU A 99 -5.94 10.86 10.93
C GLU A 99 -6.82 11.77 11.77
N VAL A 100 -7.55 11.21 12.74
CA VAL A 100 -8.43 11.98 13.63
C VAL A 100 -7.64 12.96 14.50
N ILE A 101 -6.47 12.57 15.00
CA ILE A 101 -5.63 13.42 15.86
C ILE A 101 -4.91 14.50 15.04
N THR A 102 -4.42 14.15 13.84
CA THR A 102 -3.60 15.05 13.01
C THR A 102 -4.42 15.92 12.05
N GLY A 103 -5.67 15.53 11.76
CA GLY A 103 -6.52 16.18 10.75
C GLY A 103 -6.07 15.91 9.31
N LEU A 104 -5.12 14.99 9.09
CA LEU A 104 -4.60 14.64 7.77
C LEU A 104 -5.36 13.43 7.23
N SER A 105 -5.73 13.46 5.94
CA SER A 105 -6.31 12.31 5.24
C SER A 105 -5.18 11.46 4.65
N ILE A 106 -4.95 10.28 5.23
CA ILE A 106 -3.85 9.34 4.91
C ILE A 106 -4.39 8.15 4.09
N LEU A 107 -5.63 7.73 4.32
CA LEU A 107 -6.31 6.61 3.65
C LEU A 107 -7.19 7.09 2.48
#